data_AF-A0A9E3TXH4-F1
#
_entry.id   AF-A0A9E3TXH4-F1
#
_cell.length_a   1.000
_cell.length_b   1.000
_cell.length_c   1.000
_cell.angle_alpha   90.00
_cell.angle_beta   90.00
_cell.angle_gamma   90.00
#
_symmetry.space_group_name_H-M   'P 1'
#
loop_
_entity.id
_entity.type
_entity.pdbx_description
1 polymer ?
#
loop_
_entity_poly.entity_id
_entity_poly.type
_entity_poly.pdbx_seq_one_letter_code
_entity_poly.pdbx_strand_id
1 'polypeptide(L)' 'MKIYTKTGDAGETGLLGGPRVRKDAPCIEAYGTVDELNALLGTARALGLPGPIDEVVAQAQHDLFAIGAQLA' A
#
# COMPACT_ATOMS: atom_id res chain seq x y z
N MET A 1 11.49 -16.75 6.23
CA MET A 1 11.55 -15.99 4.96
C MET A 1 12.16 -14.63 5.26
N LYS A 2 13.12 -14.14 4.47
CA LYS A 2 13.66 -12.78 4.64
C LYS A 2 12.75 -11.81 3.90
N ILE A 3 12.35 -10.71 4.57
CA ILE A 3 11.57 -9.64 3.92
C ILE A 3 12.49 -8.79 3.03
N TYR A 4 13.76 -8.59 3.43
CA TYR A 4 14.73 -7.84 2.63
C TYR A 4 15.37 -8.70 1.53
N THR A 5 15.39 -8.17 0.31
CA THR A 5 15.96 -8.83 -0.88
C THR A 5 17.20 -8.11 -1.43
N LYS A 6 17.43 -6.84 -1.05
CA LYS A 6 18.48 -5.93 -1.57
C LYS A 6 18.35 -5.57 -3.05
N THR A 7 17.33 -6.09 -3.76
CA THR A 7 17.15 -5.81 -5.20
C THR A 7 16.76 -4.36 -5.47
N GLY A 8 16.35 -3.60 -4.46
CA GLY A 8 15.99 -2.19 -4.58
C GLY A 8 17.07 -1.19 -4.17
N ASP A 9 18.27 -1.65 -3.85
CA ASP A 9 19.34 -0.80 -3.30
C ASP A 9 19.88 0.20 -4.35
N ALA A 10 19.72 -0.10 -5.64
CA ALA A 10 20.06 0.80 -6.75
C ALA A 10 18.99 1.90 -7.01
N GLY A 11 17.95 2.00 -6.17
CA GLY A 11 16.89 3.00 -6.32
C GLY A 11 15.76 2.60 -7.28
N GLU A 12 15.67 1.32 -7.62
CA GLU A 12 14.61 0.76 -8.47
C GLU A 12 13.77 -0.26 -7.71
N THR A 13 12.60 -0.57 -8.23
CA THR A 13 11.72 -1.65 -7.75
C THR A 13 11.01 -2.32 -8.92
N GLY A 14 10.52 -3.54 -8.72
CA GLY A 14 9.74 -4.27 -9.73
C GLY A 14 8.25 -3.98 -9.59
N LEU A 15 7.58 -3.75 -10.71
CA LEU A 15 6.12 -3.78 -10.80
C LEU A 15 5.61 -5.22 -10.83
N LEU A 16 4.37 -5.45 -10.41
CA LEU A 16 3.79 -6.79 -10.35
C LEU A 16 3.60 -7.35 -11.76
N GLY A 17 4.43 -8.32 -12.15
CA GLY A 17 4.43 -8.87 -13.51
C GLY A 17 4.91 -7.88 -14.59
N GLY A 18 5.43 -6.72 -14.17
CA GLY A 18 5.82 -5.63 -15.05
C GLY A 18 7.33 -5.35 -15.06
N PRO A 19 7.76 -4.24 -15.68
CA PRO A 19 9.16 -3.84 -15.72
C PRO A 19 9.65 -3.37 -14.35
N ARG A 20 10.96 -3.19 -14.23
CA ARG A 20 11.55 -2.44 -13.12
C ARG A 20 11.44 -0.94 -13.42
N VAL A 21 11.08 -0.18 -12.41
CA VAL A 21 10.98 1.28 -12.48
C VAL A 21 11.75 1.90 -11.33
N ARG A 22 12.09 3.19 -11.48
CA ARG A 22 12.70 3.97 -10.41
C ARG A 22 11.71 4.14 -9.26
N LYS A 23 12.21 4.17 -8.02
CA LYS A 23 11.38 4.37 -6.81
C LYS A 23 10.70 5.75 -6.73
N ASP A 24 11.17 6.70 -7.54
CA ASP A 24 10.60 8.04 -7.69
C ASP A 24 9.62 8.15 -8.87
N ALA A 25 9.28 7.03 -9.53
CA ALA A 25 8.31 7.02 -10.62
C ALA A 25 6.88 7.32 -10.09
N PRO A 26 6.03 8.04 -10.85
CA PRO A 26 4.70 8.44 -10.39
C PRO A 26 3.79 7.30 -9.95
N CYS A 27 3.91 6.10 -10.55
CA CYS A 27 3.13 4.93 -10.13
C CYS A 27 3.52 4.45 -8.74
N ILE A 28 4.82 4.45 -8.42
CA ILE A 28 5.36 4.07 -7.11
C ILE A 28 4.86 5.02 -6.04
N GLU A 29 4.92 6.32 -6.31
CA GLU A 29 4.38 7.35 -5.42
C GLU A 29 2.88 7.13 -5.20
N ALA A 30 2.11 6.90 -6.27
CA ALA A 30 0.67 6.73 -6.18
C ALA A 30 0.26 5.54 -5.28
N TYR A 31 0.77 4.33 -5.51
CA TYR A 31 0.40 3.20 -4.65
C TYR A 31 1.09 3.25 -3.28
N GLY A 32 2.23 3.94 -3.16
CA GLY A 32 2.87 4.22 -1.87
C GLY A 32 2.01 5.11 -0.98
N THR A 33 1.40 6.17 -1.53
CA THR A 33 0.45 7.02 -0.80
C THR A 33 -0.82 6.26 -0.43
N VAL A 34 -1.30 5.36 -1.29
CA VAL A 34 -2.43 4.47 -0.97
C VAL A 34 -2.09 3.54 0.20
N ASP A 35 -0.87 2.97 0.22
CA ASP A 35 -0.40 2.12 1.33
C ASP A 35 -0.29 2.90 2.64
N GLU A 36 0.22 4.14 2.59
CA GLU A 36 0.28 5.04 3.76
C GLU A 36 -1.12 5.35 4.32
N LEU A 37 -2.08 5.69 3.45
CA LEU A 37 -3.48 5.90 3.85
C LEU A 37 -4.05 4.64 4.52
N ASN A 38 -3.81 3.46 3.93
CA ASN A 38 -4.30 2.20 4.47
C ASN A 38 -3.73 1.91 5.86
N ALA A 39 -2.45 2.22 6.10
CA ALA A 39 -1.80 2.10 7.40
C ALA A 39 -2.39 3.07 8.44
N LEU A 40 -2.69 4.31 8.06
CA LEU A 40 -3.33 5.31 8.94
C LEU A 40 -4.74 4.88 9.33
N LEU A 41 -5.53 4.34 8.40
CA LEU A 41 -6.84 3.76 8.69
C LEU A 41 -6.72 2.59 9.68
N GLY A 42 -5.74 1.70 9.49
CA GLY A 42 -5.47 0.61 10.43
C GLY A 42 -5.16 1.11 11.84
N THR A 43 -4.42 2.22 11.95
CA THR A 43 -4.14 2.88 13.24
C THR A 43 -5.42 3.42 13.87
N ALA A 44 -6.28 4.10 13.09
CA ALA A 44 -7.55 4.61 13.58
C ALA A 44 -8.45 3.49 14.12
N ARG A 45 -8.54 2.36 13.41
CA ARG A 45 -9.29 1.17 13.86
C ARG A 45 -8.74 0.63 15.17
N ALA A 46 -7.42 0.51 15.30
CA ALA A 46 -6.76 0.05 16.52
C ALA A 46 -7.00 0.95 17.74
N LEU A 47 -7.29 2.24 17.52
CA LEU A 47 -7.65 3.21 18.58
C LEU A 47 -9.14 3.14 18.99
N GLY A 48 -9.96 2.31 18.33
CA GLY A 48 -11.33 2.03 18.72
C GLY A 48 -12.37 2.94 18.04
N LEU A 49 -12.63 2.68 16.76
CA LEU A 49 -13.74 3.32 16.03
C LEU A 49 -15.10 2.74 16.46
N PRO A 50 -16.19 3.52 16.37
CA PRO A 50 -17.55 2.98 16.53
C PRO A 50 -17.82 1.86 15.51
N GLY A 51 -18.54 0.81 15.91
CA GLY A 51 -18.76 -0.39 15.09
C GLY A 51 -19.15 -0.12 13.62
N PRO A 52 -20.20 0.68 13.34
CA PRO A 52 -20.58 1.00 11.96
C PRO A 52 -19.49 1.73 11.16
N ILE A 53 -18.64 2.52 11.83
CA ILE A 53 -17.52 3.22 11.19
C ILE A 53 -16.36 2.24 10.97
N ASP A 54 -16.05 1.38 11.94
CA ASP A 54 -15.01 0.35 11.80
C ASP A 54 -15.30 -0.58 10.62
N GLU A 55 -16.56 -0.97 10.42
CA GLU A 55 -16.99 -1.79 9.28
C GLU A 55 -16.74 -1.11 7.93
N VAL A 56 -17.09 0.17 7.81
CA VAL A 56 -16.83 0.96 6.58
C VAL A 56 -15.34 1.12 6.35
N VAL A 57 -14.56 1.40 7.41
CA VAL A 57 -13.10 1.55 7.30
C VAL A 57 -12.46 0.21 6.93
N ALA A 58 -12.92 -0.91 7.50
CA ALA A 58 -12.45 -2.25 7.14
C ALA A 58 -12.66 -2.55 5.66
N GLN A 59 -13.84 -2.21 5.11
CA GLN A 59 -14.11 -2.37 3.69
C GLN A 59 -13.21 -1.45 2.85
N ALA A 60 -13.05 -0.20 3.25
CA ALA A 60 -12.15 0.74 2.57
C ALA A 60 -10.69 0.23 2.53
N GLN A 61 -10.19 -0.37 3.62
CA GLN A 61 -8.84 -0.97 3.64
C GLN A 61 -8.68 -2.12 2.63
N HIS A 62 -9.72 -2.94 2.43
CA HIS A 62 -9.72 -3.98 1.40
C HIS A 62 -9.72 -3.38 -0.02
N ASP A 63 -10.55 -2.37 -0.25
CA ASP A 63 -10.64 -1.71 -1.55
C ASP A 63 -9.33 -0.99 -1.90
N LEU A 64 -8.69 -0.32 -0.92
CA LEU A 64 -7.38 0.31 -1.09
C LEU A 64 -6.28 -0.69 -1.45
N PHE A 65 -6.32 -1.90 -0.89
CA PHE A 65 -5.38 -2.96 -1.28
C PHE A 65 -5.58 -3.40 -2.74
N ALA A 66 -6.84 -3.54 -3.18
CA ALA A 66 -7.15 -3.86 -4.58
C ALA A 66 -6.73 -2.72 -5.53
N ILE A 67 -6.93 -1.46 -5.15
CA ILE A 67 -6.47 -0.29 -5.90
C ILE A 67 -4.94 -0.28 -5.99
N GLY A 68 -4.24 -0.52 -4.87
CA GLY A 68 -2.78 -0.62 -4.86
C GLY A 68 -2.25 -1.68 -5.83
N ALA A 69 -2.92 -2.83 -5.93
CA ALA A 69 -2.56 -3.88 -6.88
C ALA A 69 -2.80 -3.49 -8.35
N GLN A 70 -3.77 -2.63 -8.65
CA GLN A 70 -4.02 -2.13 -10.01
C GLN A 70 -3.04 -1.03 -10.43
N LEU A 71 -2.51 -0.28 -9.47
CA LEU A 71 -1.52 0.78 -9.69
C LEU A 71 -0.08 0.26 -9.83
N ALA A 72 0.17 -0.98 -9.37
CA ALA A 72 1.49 -1.60 -9.25
C ALA A 72 1.88 -2.52 -10.42
#